data_AF-X1FRM8-F1
#
_entry.id   AF-X1FRM8-F1
#
_cell.length_a   1.000
_cell.length_b   1.000
_cell.length_c   1.000
_cell.angle_alpha   90.00
_cell.angle_beta   90.00
_cell.angle_gamma   90.00
#
_symmetry.space_group_name_H-M   'P 1'
#
loop_
_entity.id
_entity.type
_entity.pdbx_description
1 polymer ?
#
loop_
_entity_poly.entity_id
_entity_poly.type
_entity_poly.pdbx_seq_one_letter_code
_entity_poly.pdbx_strand_id
1 'polypeptide(L)'
;MLLLTPTDTDEEEEKAQIREFDLGIIGLGPAALTAGLYASRANLSVVCVGRDYGGQMGLALEIENYPGFENISGIELTDKMREQAEKFGTKIVYGEVSSIEQ
;
A
#
# COMPACT_ATOMS: atom_id res chain seq x y z
N MET A 1 15.13 0.49 8.96
CA MET A 1 15.36 -0.96 8.77
C MET A 1 14.39 -1.71 9.68
N LEU A 2 13.69 -2.68 9.10
CA LEU A 2 12.47 -3.24 9.66
C LEU A 2 12.59 -4.75 9.75
N LEU A 3 12.76 -5.28 10.95
CA LEU A 3 13.03 -6.71 11.17
C LEU A 3 11.81 -7.41 11.78
N LEU A 4 11.35 -8.48 11.12
CA LEU A 4 10.41 -9.46 11.65
C LEU A 4 11.16 -10.80 11.74
N THR A 5 11.11 -11.48 12.90
CA THR A 5 11.76 -12.78 13.12
C THR A 5 10.75 -13.93 12.98
N PRO A 6 11.02 -14.98 12.17
CA PRO A 6 10.16 -16.16 12.06
C PRO A 6 10.57 -17.29 13.01
N THR A 7 9.61 -18.18 13.32
CA THR A 7 9.80 -19.48 13.98
C THR A 7 9.76 -20.61 12.95
N ASP A 8 10.69 -21.55 13.07
CA ASP A 8 11.09 -22.57 12.09
C ASP A 8 10.02 -23.60 11.69
N THR A 9 9.86 -23.82 10.37
CA THR A 9 9.80 -25.16 9.74
C THR A 9 10.10 -25.02 8.25
N ASP A 10 11.25 -25.57 7.84
CA ASP A 10 11.74 -25.96 6.50
C ASP A 10 10.85 -25.67 5.27
N GLU A 11 10.85 -24.42 4.79
CA GLU A 11 10.82 -24.12 3.35
C GLU A 11 11.85 -23.00 3.12
N GLU A 12 12.68 -23.19 2.11
CA GLU A 12 13.85 -22.39 1.72
C GLU A 12 13.72 -20.91 2.08
N GLU A 13 14.70 -20.39 2.83
CA GLU A 13 14.89 -18.97 3.10
C GLU A 13 14.92 -18.19 1.77
N GLU A 14 13.75 -17.78 1.29
CA GLU A 14 13.62 -16.71 0.32
C GLU A 14 14.02 -15.44 1.05
N LYS A 15 15.33 -15.21 1.15
CA LYS A 15 15.90 -13.98 1.71
C LYS A 15 15.11 -12.84 1.11
N ALA A 16 14.41 -12.08 1.95
CA ALA A 16 13.70 -10.88 1.55
C ALA A 16 14.66 -10.04 0.72
N GLN A 17 14.47 -10.05 -0.60
CA GLN A 17 15.37 -9.42 -1.53
C GLN A 17 15.34 -7.93 -1.19
N ILE A 18 16.44 -7.38 -0.70
CA ILE A 18 16.53 -5.96 -0.38
C ILE A 18 16.29 -5.21 -1.68
N ARG A 19 15.12 -4.59 -1.79
CA ARG A 19 14.76 -3.76 -2.93
C ARG A 19 14.89 -2.32 -2.47
N GLU A 20 15.79 -1.59 -3.12
CA GLU A 20 15.90 -0.15 -2.95
C GLU A 20 14.72 0.52 -3.67
N PHE A 21 14.09 1.45 -2.97
CA PHE A 21 13.03 2.31 -3.47
C PHE A 21 13.39 3.75 -3.09
N ASP A 22 13.07 4.70 -3.96
CA ASP A 22 13.24 6.12 -3.66
C ASP A 22 12.29 6.58 -2.54
N LEU A 23 11.12 5.93 -2.42
CA LEU A 23 10.12 6.21 -1.40
C LEU A 23 9.41 4.94 -0.91
N GLY A 24 9.45 4.72 0.41
CA GLY A 24 8.59 3.76 1.11
C GLY A 24 7.41 4.47 1.79
N ILE A 25 6.20 3.95 1.59
CA ILE A 25 4.95 4.45 2.18
C ILE A 25 4.37 3.33 3.05
N ILE A 26 4.00 3.67 4.28
CA ILE A 26 3.45 2.70 5.24
C ILE A 26 1.94 2.92 5.34
N GLY A 27 1.17 1.92 4.91
CA GLY A 27 -0.28 1.91 4.84
C GLY A 27 -0.80 1.57 3.45
N LEU A 28 -2.05 1.12 3.37
CA LEU A 28 -2.77 0.80 2.12
C LEU A 28 -4.15 1.47 2.03
N GLY A 29 -4.35 2.55 2.79
CA GLY A 29 -5.56 3.38 2.74
C GLY A 29 -5.51 4.48 1.67
N PRO A 30 -6.53 5.36 1.59
CA PRO A 30 -6.61 6.40 0.57
C PRO A 30 -5.40 7.33 0.57
N ALA A 31 -4.89 7.72 1.75
CA ALA A 31 -3.71 8.56 1.86
C ALA A 31 -2.45 7.92 1.23
N ALA A 32 -2.23 6.63 1.50
CA ALA A 32 -1.08 5.91 0.97
C ALA A 32 -1.18 5.67 -0.54
N LEU A 33 -2.37 5.31 -1.03
CA LEU A 33 -2.61 5.09 -2.46
C LEU A 33 -2.47 6.39 -3.26
N THR A 34 -2.96 7.52 -2.73
CA THR A 34 -2.74 8.84 -3.35
C THR A 34 -1.28 9.25 -3.31
N ALA A 35 -0.57 9.07 -2.18
CA ALA A 35 0.85 9.39 -2.09
C ALA A 35 1.67 8.54 -3.09
N GLY A 36 1.36 7.24 -3.20
CA GLY A 36 1.97 6.34 -4.16
C GLY A 36 1.75 6.82 -5.60
N LEU A 37 0.50 7.09 -5.97
CA LEU A 37 0.14 7.61 -7.29
C LEU A 37 0.97 8.85 -7.66
N TYR A 38 1.05 9.84 -6.78
CA TYR A 38 1.76 11.08 -7.07
C TYR A 38 3.28 10.89 -7.12
N ALA A 39 3.85 10.12 -6.20
CA ALA A 39 5.28 9.83 -6.19
C ALA A 39 5.72 9.03 -7.43
N SER A 40 4.94 8.01 -7.82
CA SER A 40 5.22 7.24 -9.04
C SER A 40 5.07 8.09 -10.31
N ARG A 41 4.10 9.02 -10.35
CA ARG A 41 4.00 10.01 -11.44
C ARG A 41 5.16 11.00 -11.49
N ALA A 42 5.83 11.25 -10.37
CA ALA A 42 7.09 12.00 -10.31
C ALA A 42 8.31 11.15 -10.69
N ASN A 43 8.09 9.95 -11.25
CA ASN A 43 9.12 9.04 -11.72
C ASN A 43 10.02 8.47 -10.60
N LEU A 44 9.51 8.42 -9.37
CA LEU A 44 10.14 7.71 -8.26
C LEU A 44 9.77 6.23 -8.29
N SER A 45 10.70 5.38 -7.87
CA SER A 45 10.41 4.00 -7.50
C SER A 45 9.75 3.98 -6.11
N VAL A 46 8.52 3.46 -6.03
CA VAL A 46 7.69 3.56 -4.82
C VAL A 46 7.19 2.19 -4.38
N VAL A 47 7.19 1.97 -3.06
CA VAL A 47 6.52 0.83 -2.42
C VAL A 47 5.56 1.30 -1.34
N CYS A 48 4.32 0.80 -1.37
CA CYS A 48 3.35 0.92 -0.30
C CYS A 48 3.26 -0.41 0.45
N VAL A 49 3.44 -0.38 1.78
CA VAL A 49 3.45 -1.59 2.64
C VAL A 49 2.36 -1.47 3.70
N GLY A 50 1.49 -2.47 3.84
CA GLY A 50 0.52 -2.49 4.93
C GLY A 50 -0.34 -3.76 4.95
N ARG A 51 -1.16 -3.89 5.99
CA ARG A 51 -2.09 -5.03 6.15
C ARG A 51 -3.48 -4.72 5.62
N ASP A 52 -3.99 -3.55 5.97
CA ASP A 52 -5.40 -3.21 5.79
C ASP A 52 -5.62 -2.57 4.43
N TYR A 53 -6.05 -3.40 3.47
CA TYR A 53 -6.42 -2.95 2.14
C TYR A 53 -7.55 -1.91 2.19
N GLY A 54 -7.33 -0.72 1.63
CA GLY A 54 -8.27 0.39 1.70
C GLY A 54 -8.36 1.07 3.06
N GLY A 55 -7.64 0.57 4.06
CA GLY A 55 -7.75 1.02 5.44
C GLY A 55 -9.21 1.04 5.91
N GLN A 56 -9.56 2.05 6.71
CA GLN A 56 -10.94 2.21 7.19
C GLN A 56 -11.94 2.52 6.07
N MET A 57 -11.49 3.16 4.97
CA MET A 57 -12.36 3.46 3.83
C MET A 57 -12.83 2.18 3.16
N GLY A 58 -11.98 1.18 3.02
CA GLY A 58 -12.32 -0.12 2.40
C GLY A 58 -13.42 -0.90 3.13
N LEU A 59 -13.68 -0.60 4.40
CA LEU A 59 -14.70 -1.26 5.22
C LEU A 59 -16.09 -0.61 5.11
N ALA A 60 -16.17 0.60 4.55
CA ALA A 60 -17.44 1.30 4.41
C ALA A 60 -18.33 0.61 3.38
N LEU A 61 -19.59 0.35 3.75
CA LEU A 61 -20.59 -0.19 2.81
C LEU A 61 -20.91 0.82 1.71
N GLU A 62 -20.99 2.10 2.07
CA GLU A 62 -21.42 3.18 1.21
C GLU A 62 -20.69 4.48 1.60
N ILE A 63 -20.25 5.23 0.59
CA ILE A 63 -19.55 6.51 0.70
C ILE A 63 -20.26 7.50 -0.22
N GLU A 64 -20.80 8.56 0.38
CA GLU A 64 -21.56 9.61 -0.31
C GLU A 64 -20.87 10.99 -0.24
N ASN A 65 -19.71 11.04 0.40
CA ASN A 65 -19.00 12.28 0.72
C ASN A 65 -17.59 12.34 0.10
N TYR A 66 -17.29 11.51 -0.89
CA TYR A 66 -16.03 11.55 -1.63
C TYR A 66 -16.21 12.27 -2.98
N PRO A 67 -15.64 13.47 -3.17
CA PRO A 67 -15.83 14.24 -4.40
C PRO A 67 -15.49 13.43 -5.66
N GLY A 68 -16.35 13.52 -6.68
CA GLY A 68 -16.25 12.73 -7.90
C GLY A 68 -17.13 11.48 -7.93
N PHE A 69 -17.71 11.09 -6.80
CA PHE A 69 -18.74 10.06 -6.70
C PHE A 69 -19.91 10.59 -5.88
N GLU A 70 -21.13 10.50 -6.41
CA GLU A 70 -22.34 10.75 -5.61
C GLU A 70 -22.54 9.62 -4.59
N ASN A 71 -22.21 8.40 -4.99
CA ASN A 71 -22.31 7.19 -4.18
C ASN A 71 -21.31 6.14 -4.70
N ILE A 72 -20.58 5.49 -3.81
CA ILE A 72 -19.68 4.39 -4.12
C ILE A 72 -19.43 3.52 -2.87
N SER A 73 -19.19 2.22 -3.04
CA SER A 73 -18.76 1.39 -1.91
C SER A 73 -17.30 1.65 -1.54
N GLY A 74 -16.94 1.42 -0.28
CA GLY A 74 -15.57 1.59 0.19
C GLY A 74 -14.55 0.71 -0.54
N ILE A 75 -14.94 -0.53 -0.84
CA ILE A 75 -14.09 -1.48 -1.58
C ILE A 75 -13.89 -1.03 -3.03
N GLU A 76 -14.97 -0.60 -3.71
CA GLU A 76 -14.87 -0.15 -5.11
C GLU A 76 -14.02 1.12 -5.23
N LEU A 77 -14.17 2.08 -4.31
CA LEU A 77 -13.32 3.27 -4.29
C LEU A 77 -11.86 2.91 -4.05
N THR A 78 -11.60 1.97 -3.14
CA THR A 78 -10.25 1.46 -2.87
C THR A 78 -9.63 0.84 -4.12
N ASP A 79 -10.37 -0.03 -4.81
CA ASP A 79 -9.91 -0.69 -6.04
C ASP A 79 -9.56 0.35 -7.12
N LYS A 80 -10.43 1.34 -7.35
CA LYS A 80 -10.15 2.43 -8.30
C LYS A 80 -8.87 3.20 -7.94
N MET A 81 -8.65 3.52 -6.67
CA MET A 81 -7.44 4.24 -6.22
C MET A 81 -6.19 3.37 -6.39
N ARG A 82 -6.27 2.09 -6.05
CA ARG A 82 -5.18 1.13 -6.22
C ARG A 82 -4.80 0.98 -7.69
N GLU A 83 -5.78 0.73 -8.56
CA GLU A 83 -5.55 0.55 -9.99
C GLU A 83 -4.84 1.77 -10.59
N GLN A 84 -5.21 2.98 -10.18
CA GLN A 84 -4.51 4.20 -10.59
C GLN A 84 -3.06 4.23 -10.11
N ALA A 85 -2.80 3.93 -8.83
CA ALA A 85 -1.45 3.93 -8.28
C ALA A 85 -0.55 2.87 -8.96
N GLU A 86 -1.02 1.63 -9.06
CA GLU A 86 -0.30 0.53 -9.70
C GLU A 86 -0.05 0.80 -11.19
N LYS A 87 -1.01 1.39 -11.91
CA LYS A 87 -0.85 1.78 -13.31
C LYS A 87 0.34 2.72 -13.56
N PHE A 88 0.66 3.58 -12.60
CA PHE A 88 1.80 4.49 -12.71
C PHE A 88 3.08 3.96 -12.07
N GLY A 89 3.07 2.74 -11.51
CA GLY A 89 4.26 2.04 -11.04
C GLY A 89 4.41 1.95 -9.52
N THR A 90 3.39 2.33 -8.73
CA THR A 90 3.40 2.09 -7.29
C THR A 90 3.34 0.59 -7.02
N LYS A 91 4.30 0.04 -6.28
CA LYS A 91 4.27 -1.37 -5.86
C LYS A 91 3.52 -1.50 -4.55
N ILE A 92 2.55 -2.41 -4.48
CA ILE A 92 1.82 -2.72 -3.25
C ILE A 92 2.37 -4.03 -2.66
N VAL A 93 2.72 -4.00 -1.38
CA VAL A 93 3.19 -5.15 -0.61
C VAL A 93 2.33 -5.31 0.63
N TYR A 94 1.77 -6.50 0.81
CA TYR A 94 1.08 -6.85 2.04
C TYR A 94 2.10 -7.23 3.11
N GLY A 95 2.03 -6.58 4.27
CA GLY A 95 2.99 -6.80 5.35
C GLY A 95 2.80 -5.86 6.52
N GLU A 96 3.50 -6.14 7.61
CA GLU A 96 3.58 -5.24 8.77
C GLU A 96 4.95 -4.60 8.85
N VAL A 97 4.93 -3.35 9.28
CA VAL A 97 6.10 -2.53 9.52
C VAL A 97 6.35 -2.52 11.04
N SER A 98 7.37 -3.25 11.51
CA SER A 98 7.75 -3.47 12.92
C SER A 98 8.77 -2.46 13.48
N SER A 99 9.69 -1.93 12.68
CA SER A 99 10.75 -1.00 13.10
C SER A 99 11.24 -0.10 11.97
N ILE A 100 11.52 1.16 12.26
CA ILE A 100 12.16 2.10 11.34
C ILE A 100 13.49 2.49 11.97
N GLU A 101 14.56 2.52 11.18
CA GLU A 101 15.91 2.87 11.63
C GLU A 101 16.42 3.93 10.66
N GLN A 102 17.15 4.91 11.21
CA GLN A 102 17.65 6.10 10.53
C GLN A 102 19.16 6.21 10.71
#